data_AF-A0A0J7P156-F1
#
_entry.id   AF-A0A0J7P156-F1
#
_cell.length_a   1.000
_cell.length_b   1.000
_cell.length_c   1.000
_cell.angle_alpha   90.00
_cell.angle_beta   90.00
_cell.angle_gamma   90.00
#
_symmetry.space_group_name_H-M   'P 1'
#
loop_
_entity.id
_entity.type
_entity.pdbx_description
1 polymer ?
#
loop_
_entity_poly.entity_id
_entity_poly.type
_entity_poly.pdbx_seq_one_letter_code
_entity_poly.pdbx_strand_id
1 'polypeptide(L)'
;MSRAPLIAPENGLQAADRCNVVMLEAGLPGDSWTYCVEREQLARRSEWFRAMLTGPFAPPSTDSPPLLQLQHVDKRAFHHFLRYLHDEPVNFISVSTARATLDAAHQYLCPGLAQHAVAYLENHLTPSTVLEIYQGLGLYANDLREGERSDSDRSPNSPTAPPPPGDDAGAIAAVCTDLLLKCLSVIDSNPATVLDQERFEELSVQEVAELVYRDTLNLGSECILFSALDRWAAAECRRQGIEPLPVNKRLVLSDDICFSVRYLLMNDREFVSGPMASGILTNEECVHIVSKILGHPENSKNDSLRSSAAVHPSRLSNTPRIGTYKCDEDCNMLRPGKKERQDNRKNRRKECASQGQRTCARIGNCLIQILACMFD
;
A
#
# COMPACT_ATOMS: atom_id res chain seq x y z
N MET A 1 9.30 27.62 21.29
CA MET A 1 7.87 27.61 21.68
C MET A 1 7.17 28.71 20.92
N SER A 2 6.44 28.35 19.87
CA SER A 2 5.77 29.31 18.99
C SER A 2 4.29 29.33 19.36
N ARG A 3 3.80 30.46 19.88
CA ARG A 3 2.36 30.71 20.06
C ARG A 3 1.69 30.60 18.68
N ALA A 4 0.59 29.85 18.58
CA ALA A 4 -0.15 29.73 17.33
C ALA A 4 -0.61 31.13 16.82
N PRO A 5 -0.83 31.31 15.50
CA PRO A 5 -1.41 32.54 14.97
C PRO A 5 -2.84 32.69 15.52
N LEU A 6 -2.94 33.53 16.56
CA LEU A 6 -4.12 34.17 17.16
C LEU A 6 -5.50 33.55 16.82
N ILE A 7 -5.97 32.68 17.70
CA ILE A 7 -7.35 32.80 18.20
C ILE A 7 -7.23 33.76 19.40
N ALA A 8 -7.65 35.00 19.22
CA ALA A 8 -7.53 36.02 20.26
C ALA A 8 -8.52 35.71 21.40
N PRO A 9 -8.09 35.72 22.67
CA PRO A 9 -9.03 35.82 23.76
C PRO A 9 -9.60 37.24 23.76
N GLU A 10 -10.92 37.38 23.62
CA GLU A 10 -11.56 38.66 23.90
C GLU A 10 -11.23 39.05 25.36
N ASN A 11 -10.69 40.26 25.51
CA ASN A 11 -10.25 40.79 26.79
C ASN A 11 -11.44 40.96 27.74
N GLY A 12 -11.50 40.16 28.81
CA GLY A 12 -12.35 40.45 29.96
C GLY A 12 -12.90 39.28 30.76
N LEU A 13 -12.14 38.20 31.03
CA LEU A 13 -12.68 37.06 31.80
C LEU A 13 -12.74 37.33 33.31
N GLN A 14 -13.97 37.32 33.86
CA GLN A 14 -14.26 37.33 35.30
C GLN A 14 -13.76 36.04 35.99
N ALA A 15 -13.70 36.00 37.32
CA ALA A 15 -13.17 34.84 38.07
C ALA A 15 -13.92 33.52 37.81
N ALA A 16 -15.23 33.56 37.55
CA ALA A 16 -16.04 32.39 37.18
C ALA A 16 -15.69 31.83 35.79
N ASP A 17 -15.12 32.68 34.95
CA ASP A 17 -14.82 32.45 33.54
C ASP A 17 -13.46 31.73 33.36
N ARG A 18 -12.56 31.88 34.35
CA ARG A 18 -11.23 31.22 34.35
C ARG A 18 -11.29 29.71 34.56
N CYS A 19 -12.29 29.22 35.29
CA CYS A 19 -12.47 27.78 35.53
C CYS A 19 -12.96 27.03 34.27
N ASN A 20 -13.56 27.74 33.32
CA ASN A 20 -14.07 27.16 32.07
C ASN A 20 -12.98 27.07 30.98
N VAL A 21 -11.77 27.56 31.24
CA VAL A 21 -10.68 27.57 30.25
C VAL A 21 -9.69 26.43 30.50
N VAL A 22 -9.18 25.84 29.43
CA VAL A 22 -8.13 24.82 29.45
C VAL A 22 -7.07 25.16 28.40
N MET A 23 -5.82 24.79 28.69
CA MET A 23 -4.73 24.87 27.72
C MET A 23 -4.54 23.52 27.06
N LEU A 24 -4.64 23.45 25.73
CA LEU A 24 -4.34 22.25 24.96
C LEU A 24 -2.98 22.40 24.28
N GLU A 25 -2.10 21.42 24.42
CA GLU A 25 -0.84 21.35 23.68
C GLU A 25 -0.90 20.20 22.68
N ALA A 26 -0.66 20.49 21.40
CA ALA A 26 -0.67 19.54 20.31
C ALA A 26 0.63 19.62 19.50
N GLY A 27 1.19 18.46 19.14
CA GLY A 27 2.45 18.34 18.40
C GLY A 27 3.50 17.50 19.11
N LEU A 28 4.63 17.28 18.43
CA LEU A 28 5.76 16.54 18.98
C LEU A 28 6.53 17.37 20.02
N PRO A 29 7.23 16.74 20.98
CA PRO A 29 8.07 17.46 21.93
C PRO A 29 9.09 18.37 21.22
N GLY A 30 9.06 19.66 21.52
CA GLY A 30 9.91 20.67 20.87
C GLY A 30 9.31 21.32 19.62
N ASP A 31 8.25 20.75 19.05
CA ASP A 31 7.50 21.30 17.92
C ASP A 31 5.98 21.22 18.13
N SER A 32 5.51 21.91 19.18
CA SER A 32 4.11 21.94 19.60
C SER A 32 3.48 23.32 19.51
N TRP A 33 2.15 23.34 19.42
CA TRP A 33 1.31 24.53 19.54
C TRP A 33 0.41 24.43 20.76
N THR A 34 0.23 25.56 21.44
CA THR A 34 -0.61 25.66 22.63
C THR A 34 -1.83 26.53 22.35
N TYR A 35 -3.00 26.04 22.72
CA TYR A 35 -4.29 26.66 22.50
C TYR A 35 -4.96 26.96 23.84
N CYS A 36 -5.60 28.11 23.94
CA CYS A 36 -6.41 28.50 25.09
C CYS A 36 -7.87 28.38 24.66
N VAL A 37 -8.61 27.43 25.23
CA VAL A 37 -9.96 27.08 24.75
C VAL A 37 -10.94 26.96 25.90
N GLU A 38 -12.22 27.27 25.60
CA GLU A 38 -13.32 27.07 26.53
C GLU A 38 -13.81 25.62 26.49
N ARG A 39 -13.92 24.99 27.66
CA ARG A 39 -14.30 23.58 27.81
C ARG A 39 -15.67 23.31 27.19
N GLU A 40 -16.66 24.14 27.54
CA GLU A 40 -18.04 23.93 27.08
C GLU A 40 -18.22 24.11 25.58
N GLN A 41 -17.47 25.02 24.95
CA GLN A 41 -17.59 25.28 23.52
C GLN A 41 -17.17 24.05 22.69
N LEU A 42 -16.01 23.46 23.02
CA LEU A 42 -15.54 22.25 22.36
C LEU A 42 -16.38 21.02 22.72
N ALA A 43 -16.79 20.91 23.99
CA ALA A 43 -17.64 19.82 24.47
C ALA A 43 -19.01 19.77 23.77
N ARG A 44 -19.57 20.91 23.38
CA ARG A 44 -20.83 20.97 22.61
C ARG A 44 -20.70 20.45 21.19
N ARG A 45 -19.49 20.40 20.63
CA ARG A 45 -19.25 20.11 19.20
C ARG A 45 -18.47 18.83 18.95
N SER A 46 -17.91 18.23 19.99
CA SER A 46 -17.14 16.99 19.89
C SER A 46 -17.37 16.16 21.15
N GLU A 47 -17.87 14.95 20.93
CA GLU A 47 -18.06 13.97 22.00
C GLU A 47 -16.73 13.60 22.69
N TRP A 48 -15.64 13.61 21.93
CA TRP A 48 -14.30 13.39 22.45
C TRP A 48 -13.90 14.49 23.45
N PHE A 49 -14.08 15.78 23.08
CA PHE A 49 -13.84 16.89 23.99
C PHE A 49 -14.86 16.94 25.14
N ARG A 50 -16.10 16.52 24.91
CA ARG A 50 -17.10 16.40 25.99
C ARG A 50 -16.61 15.45 27.07
N ALA A 51 -16.11 14.27 26.70
CA ALA A 51 -15.56 13.30 27.62
C ALA A 51 -14.28 13.82 28.32
N MET A 52 -13.36 14.44 27.58
CA MET A 52 -12.06 14.89 28.11
C MET A 52 -12.14 16.18 28.93
N LEU A 53 -13.05 17.11 28.62
CA LEU A 53 -13.05 18.46 29.21
C LEU A 53 -14.17 18.69 30.23
N THR A 54 -15.30 17.99 30.06
CA THR A 54 -16.49 18.11 30.92
C THR A 54 -16.96 16.79 31.53
N GLY A 55 -16.38 15.67 31.07
CA GLY A 55 -16.75 14.33 31.48
C GLY A 55 -15.90 13.79 32.63
N PRO A 56 -15.90 12.46 32.85
CA PRO A 56 -15.20 11.84 33.97
C PRO A 56 -13.67 11.95 33.90
N PHE A 57 -13.13 12.29 32.73
CA PHE A 57 -11.69 12.49 32.51
C PHE A 57 -11.27 13.97 32.61
N ALA A 58 -12.23 14.86 32.91
CA ALA A 58 -11.96 16.28 33.01
C ALA A 58 -10.96 16.58 34.14
N PRO A 59 -9.92 17.39 33.89
CA PRO A 59 -9.08 17.88 34.96
C PRO A 59 -9.92 18.70 35.93
N PRO A 60 -9.61 18.67 37.24
CA PRO A 60 -10.33 19.48 38.22
C PRO A 60 -10.25 20.97 37.87
N SER A 61 -11.29 21.72 38.22
CA SER A 61 -11.31 23.17 38.06
C SER A 61 -10.32 23.79 39.03
N THR A 62 -9.21 24.32 38.51
CA THR A 62 -8.14 24.99 39.27
C THR A 62 -8.10 26.48 38.94
N ASP A 63 -7.55 27.30 39.85
CA ASP A 63 -7.41 28.76 39.65
C ASP A 63 -6.55 29.11 38.42
N SER A 64 -5.60 28.23 38.06
CA SER A 64 -4.86 28.26 36.81
C SER A 64 -5.43 27.26 35.80
N PRO A 65 -5.53 27.61 34.51
CA PRO A 65 -6.04 26.69 33.49
C PRO A 65 -5.12 25.47 33.38
N PRO A 66 -5.65 24.23 33.48
CA PRO A 66 -4.83 23.02 33.37
C PRO A 66 -4.28 22.88 31.95
N LEU A 67 -3.07 22.32 31.83
CA LEU A 67 -2.44 21.98 30.55
C LEU A 67 -2.70 20.51 30.23
N LEU A 68 -3.34 20.25 29.10
CA LEU A 68 -3.58 18.92 28.55
C LEU A 68 -2.71 18.71 27.32
N GLN A 69 -1.80 17.75 27.40
CA GLN A 69 -0.95 17.35 26.28
C GLN A 69 -1.65 16.28 25.45
N LEU A 70 -1.94 16.62 24.21
CA LEU A 70 -2.52 15.71 23.23
C LEU A 70 -1.39 14.90 22.59
N GLN A 71 -1.32 13.63 22.96
CA GLN A 71 -0.28 12.74 22.45
C GLN A 71 -0.59 12.34 20.99
N HIS A 72 0.47 12.24 20.19
CA HIS A 72 0.46 11.63 18.85
C HIS A 72 -0.40 12.34 17.78
N VAL A 73 -0.65 13.65 17.92
CA VAL A 73 -1.31 14.45 16.87
C VAL A 73 -0.34 15.47 16.25
N ASP A 74 -0.36 15.59 14.92
CA ASP A 74 0.35 16.67 14.24
C ASP A 74 -0.28 18.04 14.59
N LYS A 75 0.57 19.03 14.90
CA LYS A 75 0.11 20.36 15.33
C LYS A 75 -0.75 21.08 14.27
N ARG A 76 -0.47 20.89 12.97
CA ARG A 76 -1.20 21.53 11.87
C ARG A 76 -2.51 20.81 11.61
N ALA A 77 -2.50 19.48 11.64
CA ALA A 77 -3.70 18.66 11.58
C ALA A 77 -4.68 19.03 12.72
N PHE A 78 -4.17 19.13 13.95
CA PHE A 78 -4.98 19.54 15.09
C PHE A 78 -5.49 20.98 14.96
N HIS A 79 -4.68 21.88 14.39
CA HIS A 79 -5.13 23.24 14.10
C HIS A 79 -6.31 23.27 13.14
N HIS A 80 -6.27 22.49 12.05
CA HIS A 80 -7.40 22.36 11.13
C HIS A 80 -8.64 21.81 11.81
N PHE A 81 -8.46 20.85 12.72
CA PHE A 81 -9.55 20.32 13.52
C PHE A 81 -10.20 21.38 14.42
N LEU A 82 -9.41 22.19 15.14
CA LEU A 82 -9.95 23.30 15.92
C LEU A 82 -10.68 24.32 15.04
N ARG A 83 -10.09 24.72 13.91
CA ARG A 83 -10.72 25.65 12.97
C ARG A 83 -12.06 25.13 12.48
N TYR A 84 -12.14 23.84 12.15
CA TYR A 84 -13.40 23.20 11.77
C TYR A 84 -14.44 23.27 12.90
N LEU A 85 -14.07 22.99 14.15
CA LEU A 85 -14.99 23.10 15.28
C LEU A 85 -15.48 24.54 15.53
N HIS A 86 -14.70 25.54 15.14
CA HIS A 86 -15.08 26.95 15.21
C HIS A 86 -15.82 27.47 13.96
N ASP A 87 -16.25 26.59 13.04
CA ASP A 87 -16.87 26.94 11.75
C ASP A 87 -15.98 27.83 10.87
N GLU A 88 -14.65 27.75 11.05
CA GLU A 88 -13.71 28.45 10.20
C GLU A 88 -13.34 27.61 8.96
N PRO A 89 -13.01 28.27 7.83
CA PRO A 89 -12.62 27.57 6.61
C PRO A 89 -11.29 26.83 6.80
N VAL A 90 -11.31 25.52 6.53
CA VAL A 90 -10.10 24.68 6.53
C VAL A 90 -9.49 24.66 5.12
N ASN A 91 -8.25 25.11 5.01
CA ASN A 91 -7.52 25.16 3.74
C ASN A 91 -6.27 24.27 3.84
N PHE A 92 -6.20 23.25 2.99
CA PHE A 92 -5.03 22.38 2.91
C PHE A 92 -4.00 22.96 1.95
N ILE A 93 -2.72 22.88 2.34
CA ILE A 93 -1.59 23.41 1.56
C ILE A 93 -0.88 22.27 0.81
N SER A 94 -0.94 21.04 1.33
CA SER A 94 -0.27 19.87 0.77
C SER A 94 -1.04 18.59 1.04
N VAL A 95 -0.74 17.55 0.26
CA VAL A 95 -1.23 16.19 0.49
C VAL A 95 -0.89 15.70 1.90
N SER A 96 0.35 15.94 2.37
CA SER A 96 0.79 15.52 3.70
C SER A 96 -0.05 16.14 4.81
N THR A 97 -0.37 17.42 4.66
CA THR A 97 -1.17 18.14 5.66
C THR A 97 -2.62 17.66 5.65
N ALA A 98 -3.20 17.41 4.46
CA ALA A 98 -4.54 16.84 4.34
C ALA A 98 -4.60 15.41 4.89
N ARG A 99 -3.59 14.58 4.61
CA ARG A 99 -3.48 13.19 5.11
C ARG A 99 -3.39 13.15 6.64
N ALA A 100 -2.53 13.98 7.23
CA ALA A 100 -2.43 14.10 8.69
C ALA A 100 -3.73 14.66 9.30
N THR A 101 -4.43 15.55 8.59
CA THR A 101 -5.75 16.05 9.04
C THR A 101 -6.81 14.95 8.98
N LEU A 102 -6.75 14.05 7.98
CA LEU A 102 -7.61 12.88 7.92
C LEU A 102 -7.34 11.92 9.11
N ASP A 103 -6.07 11.70 9.47
CA ASP A 103 -5.70 10.91 10.65
C ASP A 103 -6.29 11.51 11.93
N ALA A 104 -6.17 12.83 12.10
CA ALA A 104 -6.77 13.55 13.23
C ALA A 104 -8.31 13.47 13.20
N ALA A 105 -8.94 13.64 12.03
CA ALA A 105 -10.38 13.53 11.89
C ALA A 105 -10.89 12.14 12.30
N HIS A 106 -10.16 11.07 11.96
CA HIS A 106 -10.45 9.72 12.45
C HIS A 106 -10.24 9.61 13.97
N GLN A 107 -9.09 10.06 14.49
CA GLN A 107 -8.74 9.98 15.91
C GLN A 107 -9.76 10.70 16.82
N TYR A 108 -10.31 11.83 16.36
CA TYR A 108 -11.28 12.65 17.10
C TYR A 108 -12.73 12.44 16.65
N LEU A 109 -13.00 11.43 15.81
CA LEU A 109 -14.34 11.07 15.31
C LEU A 109 -15.09 12.27 14.70
N CYS A 110 -14.47 12.93 13.73
CA CYS A 110 -15.00 14.09 13.05
C CYS A 110 -15.27 13.81 11.56
N PRO A 111 -16.44 13.26 11.21
CA PRO A 111 -16.72 12.81 9.84
C PRO A 111 -16.75 13.95 8.82
N GLY A 112 -17.25 15.14 9.19
CA GLY A 112 -17.28 16.28 8.27
C GLY A 112 -15.88 16.79 7.92
N LEU A 113 -14.95 16.81 8.87
CA LEU A 113 -13.55 17.14 8.58
C LEU A 113 -12.88 16.07 7.72
N ALA A 114 -13.18 14.78 7.98
CA ALA A 114 -12.69 13.67 7.15
C ALA A 114 -13.15 13.83 5.70
N GLN A 115 -14.43 14.18 5.46
CA GLN A 115 -14.96 14.45 4.13
C GLN A 115 -14.22 15.59 3.42
N HIS A 116 -13.94 16.70 4.12
CA HIS A 116 -13.16 17.80 3.55
C HIS A 116 -11.74 17.39 3.18
N ALA A 117 -11.06 16.63 4.06
CA ALA A 117 -9.72 16.13 3.80
C ALA A 117 -9.71 15.15 2.61
N VAL A 118 -10.63 14.18 2.57
CA VAL A 118 -10.76 13.22 1.47
C VAL A 118 -11.03 13.93 0.15
N ALA A 119 -11.96 14.89 0.11
CA ALA A 119 -12.24 15.65 -1.11
C ALA A 119 -11.00 16.38 -1.66
N TYR A 120 -10.17 16.94 -0.78
CA TYR A 120 -8.89 17.52 -1.20
C TYR A 120 -7.92 16.45 -1.72
N LEU A 121 -7.77 15.33 -1.01
CA LEU A 121 -6.88 14.24 -1.40
C LEU A 121 -7.27 13.64 -2.76
N GLU A 122 -8.56 13.48 -3.03
CA GLU A 122 -9.06 13.00 -4.33
C GLU A 122 -8.70 13.94 -5.48
N ASN A 123 -8.84 15.25 -5.28
CA ASN A 123 -8.48 16.25 -6.29
C ASN A 123 -6.96 16.30 -6.56
N HIS A 124 -6.15 15.81 -5.63
CA HIS A 124 -4.69 15.74 -5.74
C HIS A 124 -4.18 14.30 -5.91
N LEU A 125 -5.05 13.36 -6.27
CA LEU A 125 -4.70 11.95 -6.47
C LEU A 125 -4.02 11.77 -7.82
N THR A 126 -2.70 11.56 -7.80
CA THR A 126 -1.85 11.39 -8.98
C THR A 126 -0.87 10.24 -8.75
N PRO A 127 -0.22 9.69 -9.81
CA PRO A 127 0.76 8.63 -9.62
C PRO A 127 1.91 9.00 -8.68
N SER A 128 2.31 10.28 -8.59
CA SER A 128 3.39 10.73 -7.69
C SER A 128 2.94 10.97 -6.24
N THR A 129 1.65 11.15 -5.99
CA THR A 129 1.10 11.43 -4.66
C THR A 129 0.40 10.21 -4.05
N VAL A 130 0.00 9.24 -4.87
CA VAL A 130 -0.87 8.12 -4.45
C VAL A 130 -0.32 7.32 -3.27
N LEU A 131 1.00 7.10 -3.19
CA LEU A 131 1.58 6.37 -2.06
C LEU A 131 1.48 7.15 -0.73
N GLU A 132 1.47 8.49 -0.76
CA GLU A 132 1.19 9.28 0.47
C GLU A 132 -0.22 9.02 0.97
N ILE A 133 -1.14 9.00 0.01
CA ILE A 133 -2.56 9.00 0.27
C ILE A 133 -2.97 7.58 0.72
N TYR A 134 -2.39 6.58 0.07
CA TYR A 134 -2.58 5.16 0.35
C TYR A 134 -2.04 4.75 1.72
N GLN A 135 -0.87 5.27 2.14
CA GLN A 135 -0.22 4.85 3.37
C GLN A 135 -1.14 5.01 4.60
N GLY A 136 -1.32 3.94 5.35
CA GLY A 136 -2.15 3.84 6.56
C GLY A 136 -3.66 3.92 6.30
N LEU A 137 -4.11 4.14 5.06
CA LEU A 137 -5.53 4.40 4.77
C LEU A 137 -6.40 3.15 5.00
N GLY A 138 -5.83 1.95 4.81
CA GLY A 138 -6.49 0.68 5.09
C GLY A 138 -6.87 0.49 6.56
N LEU A 139 -6.25 1.23 7.50
CA LEU A 139 -6.60 1.18 8.93
C LEU A 139 -7.96 1.85 9.24
N TYR A 140 -8.44 2.70 8.32
CA TYR A 140 -9.69 3.44 8.48
C TYR A 140 -10.79 2.90 7.58
N ALA A 141 -10.43 2.30 6.45
CA ALA A 141 -11.38 1.73 5.52
C ALA A 141 -12.12 0.54 6.14
N ASN A 142 -13.31 0.25 5.62
CA ASN A 142 -14.02 -0.97 5.97
C ASN A 142 -13.23 -2.19 5.50
N ASP A 143 -13.35 -3.30 6.23
CA ASP A 143 -12.74 -4.56 5.84
C ASP A 143 -13.27 -4.97 4.45
N LEU A 144 -12.45 -4.78 3.42
CA LEU A 144 -12.76 -5.20 2.04
C LEU A 144 -12.92 -6.74 1.93
N ARG A 145 -12.58 -7.47 3.01
CA ARG A 145 -12.66 -8.94 3.12
C ARG A 145 -14.04 -9.46 3.54
N GLU A 146 -14.94 -8.60 4.03
CA GLU A 146 -16.29 -9.02 4.45
C GLU A 146 -17.23 -9.34 3.27
N GLY A 147 -16.79 -9.12 2.03
CA GLY A 147 -17.52 -9.53 0.82
C GLY A 147 -17.56 -11.05 0.55
N GLU A 148 -16.74 -11.86 1.23
CA GLU A 148 -16.67 -13.32 0.94
C GLU A 148 -17.06 -14.24 2.11
N ARG A 149 -17.34 -13.72 3.31
CA ARG A 149 -17.60 -14.56 4.50
C ARG A 149 -19.02 -14.55 5.06
N SER A 150 -20.00 -13.96 4.35
CA SER A 150 -21.41 -14.06 4.74
C SER A 150 -22.42 -14.07 3.58
N ASP A 151 -22.00 -14.40 2.35
CA ASP A 151 -22.85 -14.31 1.16
C ASP A 151 -23.43 -15.66 0.69
N SER A 152 -23.68 -16.59 1.62
CA SER A 152 -24.55 -17.74 1.32
C SER A 152 -26.04 -17.48 1.59
N ASP A 153 -26.45 -16.26 1.95
CA ASP A 153 -27.89 -15.95 2.16
C ASP A 153 -28.34 -14.52 1.77
N ARG A 154 -27.50 -13.70 1.12
CA ARG A 154 -27.85 -12.31 0.82
C ARG A 154 -28.48 -12.15 -0.57
N SER A 155 -29.81 -12.10 -0.59
CA SER A 155 -30.59 -11.71 -1.78
C SER A 155 -30.19 -10.31 -2.29
N PRO A 156 -30.11 -10.05 -3.61
CA PRO A 156 -29.75 -8.75 -4.19
C PRO A 156 -30.68 -7.58 -3.81
N ASN A 157 -31.83 -7.88 -3.19
CA ASN A 157 -32.86 -6.92 -2.80
C ASN A 157 -32.97 -6.73 -1.28
N SER A 158 -31.97 -7.17 -0.50
CA SER A 158 -31.99 -6.94 0.95
C SER A 158 -31.70 -5.47 1.25
N PRO A 159 -32.61 -4.75 1.93
CA PRO A 159 -32.40 -3.33 2.22
C PRO A 159 -31.17 -3.15 3.10
N THR A 160 -30.17 -2.42 2.61
CA THR A 160 -29.08 -1.92 3.43
C THR A 160 -29.70 -1.03 4.50
N ALA A 161 -29.61 -1.46 5.76
CA ALA A 161 -30.00 -0.61 6.88
C ALA A 161 -29.21 0.70 6.76
N PRO A 162 -29.86 1.88 6.77
CA PRO A 162 -29.15 3.14 6.90
C PRO A 162 -28.23 3.07 8.11
N PRO A 163 -27.02 3.64 8.05
CA PRO A 163 -26.14 3.70 9.21
C PRO A 163 -26.91 4.28 10.40
N PRO A 164 -26.78 3.70 11.61
CA PRO A 164 -27.47 4.22 12.77
C PRO A 164 -27.09 5.69 12.97
N PRO A 165 -28.03 6.57 13.32
CA PRO A 165 -27.72 7.97 13.58
C PRO A 165 -26.64 8.06 14.67
N GLY A 166 -25.51 8.71 14.34
CA GLY A 166 -24.34 8.82 15.22
C GLY A 166 -23.20 7.83 14.95
N ASP A 167 -23.24 7.05 13.87
CA ASP A 167 -22.09 6.22 13.44
C ASP A 167 -21.02 7.04 12.69
N ASP A 168 -20.38 7.94 13.41
CA ASP A 168 -19.31 8.79 12.87
C ASP A 168 -18.13 7.96 12.35
N ALA A 169 -17.84 6.83 13.01
CA ALA A 169 -16.78 5.90 12.59
C ALA A 169 -17.12 5.23 11.26
N GLY A 170 -18.34 4.69 11.10
CA GLY A 170 -18.79 4.11 9.84
C GLY A 170 -18.84 5.13 8.69
N ALA A 171 -19.22 6.38 8.98
CA ALA A 171 -19.19 7.46 7.98
C ALA A 171 -17.76 7.78 7.50
N ILE A 172 -16.78 7.83 8.42
CA ILE A 172 -15.37 8.01 8.08
C ILE A 172 -14.86 6.79 7.29
N ALA A 173 -15.19 5.58 7.73
CA ALA A 173 -14.74 4.37 7.07
C ALA A 173 -15.27 4.26 5.64
N ALA A 174 -16.52 4.66 5.39
CA ALA A 174 -17.09 4.69 4.05
C ALA A 174 -16.31 5.61 3.09
N VAL A 175 -15.99 6.85 3.51
CA VAL A 175 -15.23 7.78 2.65
C VAL A 175 -13.77 7.37 2.48
N CYS A 176 -13.14 6.80 3.50
CA CYS A 176 -11.79 6.25 3.41
C CYS A 176 -11.74 5.02 2.48
N THR A 177 -12.79 4.19 2.48
CA THR A 177 -12.90 3.03 1.58
C THR A 177 -12.97 3.47 0.12
N ASP A 178 -13.78 4.48 -0.20
CA ASP A 178 -13.88 5.02 -1.56
C ASP A 178 -12.54 5.62 -2.03
N LEU A 179 -11.88 6.40 -1.17
CA LEU A 179 -10.54 6.94 -1.44
C LEU A 179 -9.51 5.82 -1.66
N LEU A 180 -9.55 4.76 -0.84
CA LEU A 180 -8.66 3.61 -0.96
C LEU A 180 -8.82 2.90 -2.30
N LEU A 181 -10.06 2.67 -2.74
CA LEU A 181 -10.34 2.08 -4.05
C LEU A 181 -9.84 2.95 -5.21
N LYS A 182 -10.00 4.28 -5.10
CA LYS A 182 -9.44 5.24 -6.07
C LYS A 182 -7.91 5.20 -6.09
N CYS A 183 -7.26 5.15 -4.93
CA CYS A 183 -5.81 4.98 -4.82
C CYS A 183 -5.35 3.70 -5.53
N LEU A 184 -5.97 2.56 -5.21
CA LEU A 184 -5.66 1.27 -5.82
C LEU A 184 -5.84 1.30 -7.35
N SER A 185 -6.89 1.95 -7.86
CA SER A 185 -7.11 2.13 -9.30
C SER A 185 -5.97 2.90 -9.99
N VAL A 186 -5.47 3.97 -9.35
CA VAL A 186 -4.33 4.75 -9.86
C VAL A 186 -3.04 3.94 -9.83
N ILE A 187 -2.80 3.18 -8.75
CA ILE A 187 -1.64 2.29 -8.60
C ILE A 187 -1.66 1.22 -9.69
N ASP A 188 -2.79 0.54 -9.87
CA ASP A 188 -2.98 -0.53 -10.85
C ASP A 188 -2.75 -0.05 -12.27
N SER A 189 -3.14 1.20 -12.58
CA SER A 189 -3.00 1.80 -13.91
C SER A 189 -1.59 2.32 -14.20
N ASN A 190 -0.81 2.66 -13.16
CA ASN A 190 0.53 3.28 -13.30
C ASN A 190 1.60 2.61 -12.41
N PRO A 191 1.69 1.26 -12.37
CA PRO A 191 2.48 0.59 -11.34
C PRO A 191 3.98 0.85 -11.50
N ALA A 192 4.49 0.98 -12.73
CA ALA A 192 5.91 1.24 -12.95
C ALA A 192 6.39 2.56 -12.31
N THR A 193 5.62 3.64 -12.48
CA THR A 193 5.95 4.95 -11.89
C THR A 193 5.70 5.02 -10.40
N VAL A 194 4.77 4.22 -9.90
CA VAL A 194 4.39 4.19 -8.48
C VAL A 194 5.41 3.38 -7.69
N LEU A 195 5.71 2.17 -8.14
CA LEU A 195 6.62 1.25 -7.46
C LEU A 195 8.06 1.77 -7.44
N ASP A 196 8.46 2.61 -8.40
CA ASP A 196 9.79 3.22 -8.46
C ASP A 196 10.05 4.27 -7.36
N GLN A 197 9.00 4.80 -6.73
CA GLN A 197 9.14 5.85 -5.71
C GLN A 197 9.82 5.33 -4.44
N GLU A 198 10.62 6.19 -3.79
CA GLU A 198 11.24 5.90 -2.49
C GLU A 198 10.17 5.62 -1.41
N ARG A 199 9.02 6.29 -1.51
CA ARG A 199 7.89 6.10 -0.61
C ARG A 199 7.29 4.69 -0.62
N PHE A 200 7.52 3.91 -1.68
CA PHE A 200 7.15 2.49 -1.66
C PHE A 200 7.92 1.74 -0.57
N GLU A 201 9.18 2.12 -0.32
CA GLU A 201 10.03 1.49 0.69
C GLU A 201 9.49 1.71 2.10
N GLU A 202 8.71 2.77 2.35
CA GLU A 202 8.15 3.16 3.66
C GLU A 202 6.85 2.42 4.03
N LEU A 203 6.26 1.67 3.10
CA LEU A 203 5.03 0.90 3.34
C LEU A 203 5.27 -0.25 4.33
N SER A 204 4.23 -0.56 5.11
CA SER A 204 4.18 -1.74 5.97
C SER A 204 4.09 -3.03 5.16
N VAL A 205 4.41 -4.17 5.79
CA VAL A 205 4.32 -5.50 5.18
C VAL A 205 2.90 -5.78 4.67
N GLN A 206 1.88 -5.36 5.43
CA GLN A 206 0.48 -5.56 5.07
C GLN A 206 0.10 -4.78 3.82
N GLU A 207 0.52 -3.52 3.71
CA GLU A 207 0.28 -2.68 2.55
C GLU A 207 1.00 -3.21 1.29
N VAL A 208 2.25 -3.64 1.44
CA VAL A 208 2.98 -4.28 0.32
C VAL A 208 2.27 -5.57 -0.12
N ALA A 209 1.84 -6.39 0.83
CA ALA A 209 1.09 -7.61 0.55
C ALA A 209 -0.22 -7.31 -0.21
N GLU A 210 -0.97 -6.30 0.22
CA GLU A 210 -2.20 -5.87 -0.45
C GLU A 210 -1.97 -5.44 -1.90
N LEU A 211 -0.83 -4.81 -2.21
CA LEU A 211 -0.50 -4.42 -3.58
C LEU A 211 -0.05 -5.61 -4.42
N VAL A 212 0.91 -6.41 -3.94
CA VAL A 212 1.58 -7.45 -4.75
C VAL A 212 0.66 -8.61 -5.13
N TYR A 213 -0.37 -8.88 -4.31
CA TYR A 213 -1.37 -9.93 -4.58
C TYR A 213 -2.41 -9.51 -5.62
N ARG A 214 -2.45 -8.24 -6.03
CA ARG A 214 -3.46 -7.77 -6.98
C ARG A 214 -3.18 -8.26 -8.38
N ASP A 215 -4.11 -9.03 -8.90
CA ASP A 215 -4.11 -9.41 -10.31
C ASP A 215 -4.25 -8.21 -11.25
N THR A 216 -4.76 -7.06 -10.77
CA THR A 216 -5.05 -5.87 -11.59
C THR A 216 -3.86 -4.93 -11.82
N LEU A 217 -2.69 -5.19 -11.20
CA LEU A 217 -1.49 -4.39 -11.45
C LEU A 217 -1.02 -4.52 -12.90
N ASN A 218 -1.14 -3.44 -13.69
CA ASN A 218 -0.80 -3.40 -15.11
C ASN A 218 0.72 -3.28 -15.36
N LEU A 219 1.46 -4.33 -15.04
CA LEU A 219 2.91 -4.39 -15.21
C LEU A 219 3.29 -4.80 -16.64
N GLY A 220 4.20 -4.05 -17.26
CA GLY A 220 4.82 -4.45 -18.53
C GLY A 220 5.84 -5.59 -18.38
N SER A 221 6.44 -5.73 -17.20
CA SER A 221 7.33 -6.83 -16.83
C SER A 221 7.27 -7.04 -15.32
N GLU A 222 7.23 -8.30 -14.89
CA GLU A 222 7.29 -8.67 -13.46
C GLU A 222 8.64 -8.28 -12.82
N CYS A 223 9.67 -8.01 -13.64
CA CYS A 223 10.96 -7.52 -13.16
C CYS A 223 10.81 -6.22 -12.36
N ILE A 224 9.88 -5.34 -12.76
CA ILE A 224 9.59 -4.08 -12.07
C ILE A 224 9.13 -4.33 -10.63
N LEU A 225 8.19 -5.27 -10.45
CA LEU A 225 7.68 -5.64 -9.13
C LEU A 225 8.78 -6.28 -8.28
N PHE A 226 9.56 -7.18 -8.87
CA PHE A 226 10.68 -7.80 -8.17
C PHE A 226 11.71 -6.77 -7.68
N SER A 227 12.13 -5.84 -8.54
CA SER A 227 13.09 -4.78 -8.17
C SER A 227 12.55 -3.87 -7.07
N ALA A 228 11.25 -3.54 -7.09
CA ALA A 228 10.62 -2.77 -6.03
C ALA A 228 10.60 -3.54 -4.70
N LEU A 229 10.28 -4.83 -4.74
CA LEU A 229 10.31 -5.70 -3.56
C LEU A 229 11.71 -5.89 -2.99
N ASP A 230 12.74 -6.01 -3.83
CA ASP A 230 14.14 -6.09 -3.38
C ASP A 230 14.58 -4.80 -2.65
N ARG A 231 14.21 -3.63 -3.19
CA ARG A 231 14.45 -2.34 -2.51
C ARG A 231 13.70 -2.24 -1.20
N TRP A 232 12.40 -2.56 -1.20
CA TRP A 232 11.59 -2.56 0.02
C TRP A 232 12.14 -3.53 1.07
N ALA A 233 12.54 -4.74 0.68
CA ALA A 233 13.13 -5.72 1.59
C ALA A 233 14.43 -5.21 2.21
N ALA A 234 15.28 -4.55 1.42
CA ALA A 234 16.49 -3.92 1.93
C ALA A 234 16.16 -2.79 2.94
N ALA A 235 15.12 -1.99 2.68
CA ALA A 235 14.67 -0.94 3.58
C ALA A 235 14.05 -1.48 4.87
N GLU A 236 13.25 -2.55 4.77
CA GLU A 236 12.65 -3.23 5.92
C GLU A 236 13.72 -3.88 6.81
N CYS A 237 14.75 -4.50 6.24
CA CYS A 237 15.91 -4.95 7.00
C CYS A 237 16.56 -3.80 7.78
N ARG A 238 16.79 -2.65 7.13
CA ARG A 238 17.34 -1.46 7.79
C ARG A 238 16.45 -0.95 8.92
N ARG A 239 15.13 -0.93 8.74
CA ARG A 239 14.15 -0.57 9.78
C ARG A 239 14.22 -1.49 10.99
N GLN A 240 14.40 -2.78 10.77
CA GLN A 240 14.54 -3.78 11.83
C GLN A 240 15.95 -3.81 12.46
N GLY A 241 16.87 -2.96 12.00
CA GLY A 241 18.25 -2.91 12.51
C GLY A 241 19.11 -4.10 12.10
N ILE A 242 18.73 -4.81 11.03
CA ILE A 242 19.48 -5.96 10.48
C ILE A 242 20.10 -5.60 9.13
N GLU A 243 21.24 -6.23 8.82
CA GLU A 243 21.91 -6.00 7.54
C GLU A 243 21.10 -6.59 6.37
N PRO A 244 20.98 -5.89 5.22
CA PRO A 244 20.18 -6.34 4.07
C PRO A 244 20.88 -7.44 3.26
N LEU A 245 21.25 -8.54 3.93
CA LEU A 245 21.76 -9.76 3.31
C LEU A 245 20.63 -10.51 2.60
N PRO A 246 20.91 -11.31 1.54
CA PRO A 246 19.85 -12.00 0.78
C PRO A 246 18.94 -12.89 1.63
N VAL A 247 19.51 -13.58 2.63
CA VAL A 247 18.74 -14.39 3.59
C VAL A 247 17.78 -13.54 4.43
N ASN A 248 18.22 -12.37 4.89
CA ASN A 248 17.40 -11.46 5.69
C ASN A 248 16.30 -10.83 4.82
N LYS A 249 16.63 -10.46 3.58
CA LYS A 249 15.64 -9.97 2.60
C LYS A 249 14.54 -11.00 2.34
N ARG A 250 14.91 -12.28 2.19
CA ARG A 250 13.93 -13.37 2.04
C ARG A 250 13.04 -13.51 3.28
N LEU A 251 13.61 -13.41 4.48
CA LEU A 251 12.84 -13.48 5.73
C LEU A 251 11.82 -12.35 5.85
N VAL A 252 12.21 -11.10 5.57
CA VAL A 252 11.28 -9.95 5.68
C VAL A 252 10.22 -9.92 4.58
N LEU A 253 10.54 -10.41 3.38
CA LEU A 253 9.55 -10.56 2.33
C LEU A 253 8.52 -11.64 2.69
N SER A 254 8.90 -12.69 3.42
CA SER A 254 8.15 -13.94 3.53
C SER A 254 8.03 -14.67 2.19
N ASP A 255 7.75 -15.97 2.25
CA ASP A 255 7.57 -16.78 1.06
C ASP A 255 6.37 -16.33 0.21
N ASP A 256 5.28 -15.88 0.85
CA ASP A 256 4.04 -15.58 0.14
C ASP A 256 4.18 -14.34 -0.75
N ILE A 257 4.79 -13.25 -0.26
CA ILE A 257 5.08 -12.06 -1.08
C ILE A 257 6.17 -12.39 -2.11
N CYS A 258 7.21 -13.14 -1.72
CA CYS A 258 8.29 -13.50 -2.64
C CYS A 258 7.75 -14.27 -3.86
N PHE A 259 6.88 -15.25 -3.65
CA PHE A 259 6.27 -16.05 -4.72
C PHE A 259 5.02 -15.42 -5.36
N SER A 260 4.57 -14.25 -4.89
CA SER A 260 3.55 -13.47 -5.59
C SER A 260 4.06 -12.92 -6.94
N VAL A 261 5.38 -12.78 -7.08
CA VAL A 261 6.05 -12.40 -8.34
C VAL A 261 5.92 -13.55 -9.33
N ARG A 262 5.46 -13.25 -10.54
CA ARG A 262 5.18 -14.27 -11.57
C ARG A 262 6.42 -14.55 -12.40
N TYR A 263 7.44 -15.14 -11.76
CA TYR A 263 8.75 -15.37 -12.36
C TYR A 263 8.72 -16.09 -13.72
N LEU A 264 7.73 -16.97 -13.95
CA LEU A 264 7.58 -17.71 -15.21
C LEU A 264 7.16 -16.83 -16.40
N LEU A 265 6.79 -15.57 -16.16
CA LEU A 265 6.48 -14.58 -17.19
C LEU A 265 7.68 -13.70 -17.57
N MET A 266 8.78 -13.79 -16.82
CA MET A 266 10.02 -13.10 -17.14
C MET A 266 10.77 -13.83 -18.26
N ASN A 267 11.55 -13.10 -19.05
CA ASN A 267 12.51 -13.72 -19.95
C ASN A 267 13.77 -14.20 -19.20
N ASP A 268 14.58 -15.02 -19.86
CA ASP A 268 15.80 -15.59 -19.31
C ASP A 268 16.78 -14.51 -18.82
N ARG A 269 16.94 -13.42 -19.57
CA ARG A 269 17.82 -12.31 -19.19
C ARG A 269 17.33 -11.59 -17.95
N GLU A 270 16.05 -11.21 -17.92
CA GLU A 270 15.42 -10.53 -16.79
C GLU A 270 15.55 -11.36 -15.50
N PHE A 271 15.26 -12.66 -15.58
CA PHE A 271 15.34 -13.55 -14.43
C PHE A 271 16.79 -13.70 -13.91
N VAL A 272 17.76 -13.86 -14.82
CA VAL A 272 19.17 -14.02 -14.46
C VAL A 272 19.74 -12.73 -13.85
N SER A 273 19.47 -11.57 -14.44
CA SER A 273 20.02 -10.29 -13.96
C SER A 273 19.34 -9.74 -12.71
N GLY A 274 18.10 -10.14 -12.43
CA GLY A 274 17.34 -9.68 -11.27
C GLY A 274 17.23 -10.77 -10.19
N PRO A 275 16.14 -11.58 -10.19
CA PRO A 275 15.88 -12.58 -9.16
C PRO A 275 17.05 -13.50 -8.82
N MET A 276 17.71 -14.07 -9.83
CA MET A 276 18.81 -15.00 -9.60
C MET A 276 20.04 -14.30 -9.00
N ALA A 277 20.43 -13.13 -9.55
CA ALA A 277 21.58 -12.37 -9.07
C ALA A 277 21.38 -11.80 -7.66
N SER A 278 20.13 -11.57 -7.24
CA SER A 278 19.83 -11.02 -5.90
C SER A 278 20.19 -11.96 -4.74
N GLY A 279 20.24 -13.28 -4.99
CA GLY A 279 20.39 -14.30 -3.97
C GLY A 279 19.18 -14.50 -3.04
N ILE A 280 18.06 -13.81 -3.27
CA ILE A 280 16.82 -13.96 -2.47
C ILE A 280 16.20 -15.34 -2.70
N LEU A 281 16.25 -15.83 -3.95
CA LEU A 281 15.83 -17.18 -4.31
C LEU A 281 16.99 -18.14 -4.07
N THR A 282 16.70 -19.33 -3.54
CA THR A 282 17.75 -20.33 -3.36
C THR A 282 18.21 -20.90 -4.72
N ASN A 283 19.41 -21.48 -4.76
CA ASN A 283 19.93 -22.10 -5.98
C ASN A 283 18.99 -23.17 -6.55
N GLU A 284 18.34 -23.96 -5.70
CA GLU A 284 17.36 -24.97 -6.13
C GLU A 284 16.13 -24.34 -6.77
N GLU A 285 15.61 -23.24 -6.18
CA GLU A 285 14.47 -22.48 -6.71
C GLU A 285 14.83 -21.87 -8.08
N CYS A 286 16.01 -21.26 -8.18
CA CYS A 286 16.54 -20.66 -9.40
C CYS A 286 16.67 -21.68 -10.55
N VAL A 287 17.29 -22.84 -10.29
CA VAL A 287 17.44 -23.90 -11.28
C VAL A 287 16.07 -24.41 -11.76
N HIS A 288 15.13 -24.59 -10.84
CA HIS A 288 13.78 -25.03 -11.17
C HIS A 288 13.03 -24.00 -12.05
N ILE A 289 13.09 -22.73 -11.68
CA ILE A 289 12.42 -21.65 -12.44
C ILE A 289 13.04 -21.48 -13.82
N VAL A 290 14.38 -21.46 -13.95
CA VAL A 290 15.06 -21.36 -15.25
C VAL A 290 14.75 -22.54 -16.15
N SER A 291 14.72 -23.76 -15.60
CA SER A 291 14.33 -24.96 -16.37
C SER A 291 12.96 -24.80 -17.02
N LYS A 292 11.99 -24.21 -16.29
CA LYS A 292 10.66 -23.91 -16.79
C LYS A 292 10.64 -22.77 -17.81
N ILE A 293 11.39 -21.68 -17.58
CA ILE A 293 11.51 -20.55 -18.52
C ILE A 293 12.11 -21.02 -19.86
N LEU A 294 13.14 -21.88 -19.82
CA LEU A 294 13.81 -22.41 -21.02
C LEU A 294 13.03 -23.56 -21.71
N GLY A 295 11.93 -24.03 -21.11
CA GLY A 295 11.05 -25.05 -21.69
C GLY A 295 11.66 -26.46 -21.70
N HIS A 296 12.51 -26.80 -20.74
CA HIS A 296 13.03 -28.17 -20.62
C HIS A 296 11.91 -29.15 -20.23
N PRO A 297 11.80 -30.32 -20.88
CA PRO A 297 10.79 -31.32 -20.52
C PRO A 297 11.08 -31.85 -19.11
N GLU A 298 10.06 -31.83 -18.24
CA GLU A 298 10.09 -32.49 -16.93
C GLU A 298 10.43 -33.98 -17.15
N ASN A 299 11.65 -34.39 -16.81
CA ASN A 299 12.03 -35.79 -16.82
C ASN A 299 11.35 -36.47 -15.62
N SER A 300 10.13 -36.97 -15.79
CA SER A 300 9.33 -37.71 -14.78
C SER A 300 9.96 -39.03 -14.27
N LYS A 301 11.27 -39.24 -14.46
CA LYS A 301 11.99 -40.42 -13.97
C LYS A 301 12.83 -40.17 -12.71
N ASN A 302 12.94 -38.92 -12.25
CA ASN A 302 13.74 -38.56 -11.06
C ASN A 302 12.91 -37.99 -9.90
N ASP A 303 11.57 -38.14 -9.91
CA ASP A 303 10.70 -37.63 -8.83
C ASP A 303 10.85 -38.35 -7.49
N SER A 304 11.58 -39.47 -7.42
CA SER A 304 11.85 -40.21 -6.19
C SER A 304 13.03 -39.68 -5.36
N LEU A 305 13.73 -38.64 -5.82
CA LEU A 305 14.87 -38.02 -5.11
C LEU A 305 14.75 -36.50 -4.94
N ARG A 306 13.57 -35.90 -5.21
CA ARG A 306 13.38 -34.47 -4.98
C ARG A 306 13.43 -34.20 -3.47
N SER A 307 14.51 -33.55 -3.06
CA SER A 307 14.68 -32.90 -1.76
C SER A 307 13.39 -32.15 -1.38
N SER A 308 12.99 -32.23 -0.11
CA SER A 308 11.87 -31.47 0.47
C SER A 308 12.01 -29.93 0.32
N ALA A 309 13.12 -29.44 -0.22
CA ALA A 309 13.44 -28.04 -0.45
C ALA A 309 13.05 -27.50 -1.85
N ALA A 310 12.53 -28.35 -2.75
CA ALA A 310 12.07 -27.90 -4.06
C ALA A 310 10.78 -27.06 -3.95
N VAL A 311 10.73 -25.87 -4.59
CA VAL A 311 9.54 -25.01 -4.65
C VAL A 311 8.33 -25.83 -5.07
N HIS A 312 7.31 -25.89 -4.21
CA HIS A 312 6.09 -26.60 -4.56
C HIS A 312 5.49 -25.98 -5.83
N PRO A 313 5.18 -26.76 -6.89
CA PRO A 313 4.71 -26.24 -8.17
C PRO A 313 3.51 -25.30 -8.11
N SER A 314 2.68 -25.40 -7.06
CA SER A 314 1.52 -24.52 -6.86
C SER A 314 1.86 -23.09 -6.45
N ARG A 315 3.12 -22.79 -6.05
CA ARG A 315 3.54 -21.43 -5.67
C ARG A 315 3.98 -20.58 -6.86
N LEU A 316 4.22 -21.18 -8.03
CA LEU A 316 4.62 -20.45 -9.24
C LEU A 316 3.42 -20.24 -10.15
N SER A 317 3.06 -18.98 -10.38
CA SER A 317 2.01 -18.61 -11.34
C SER A 317 2.58 -18.42 -12.75
N ASN A 318 1.87 -18.96 -13.74
CA ASN A 318 2.10 -18.69 -15.17
C ASN A 318 0.98 -17.83 -15.79
N THR A 319 0.03 -17.36 -14.97
CA THR A 319 -1.09 -16.54 -15.43
C THR A 319 -0.66 -15.08 -15.45
N PRO A 320 -0.75 -14.34 -16.56
CA PRO A 320 -0.48 -12.89 -16.58
C PRO A 320 -1.42 -12.10 -15.67
N ARG A 321 -0.95 -10.95 -15.17
CA ARG A 321 -1.82 -10.00 -14.45
C ARG A 321 -2.92 -9.52 -15.39
N ILE A 322 -4.12 -9.33 -14.85
CA ILE A 322 -5.26 -8.74 -15.55
C ILE A 322 -4.92 -7.27 -15.80
N GLY A 323 -4.24 -7.01 -16.92
CA GLY A 323 -4.08 -5.66 -17.41
C GLY A 323 -5.45 -5.10 -17.76
N THR A 324 -5.76 -3.88 -17.31
CA THR A 324 -6.88 -3.09 -17.81
C THR A 324 -6.57 -2.68 -19.25
N TYR A 325 -6.75 -3.61 -20.19
CA TYR A 325 -6.80 -3.26 -21.61
C TYR A 325 -8.03 -2.35 -21.79
N LYS A 326 -7.80 -1.08 -22.12
CA LYS A 326 -8.82 -0.31 -22.82
C LYS A 326 -9.06 -1.04 -24.14
N CYS A 327 -10.17 -1.76 -24.23
CA CYS A 327 -10.67 -2.20 -25.52
C CYS A 327 -11.04 -0.92 -26.28
N ASP A 328 -10.21 -0.53 -27.24
CA ASP A 328 -10.71 0.28 -28.33
C ASP A 328 -11.79 -0.57 -29.03
N GLU A 329 -13.04 -0.10 -28.93
CA GLU A 329 -14.12 -0.52 -29.82
C GLU A 329 -13.68 -0.23 -31.25
N ASP A 330 -13.20 -1.27 -31.94
CA ASP A 330 -13.55 -1.63 -33.31
C ASP A 330 -12.45 -2.49 -33.94
N CYS A 331 -12.78 -3.75 -34.24
CA CYS A 331 -12.60 -4.36 -35.56
C CYS A 331 -13.01 -5.84 -35.55
N ASN A 332 -14.18 -6.11 -36.12
CA ASN A 332 -14.49 -7.39 -36.75
C ASN A 332 -13.40 -7.74 -37.77
N MET A 333 -12.68 -8.87 -37.64
CA MET A 333 -12.20 -9.65 -38.79
C MET A 333 -11.98 -11.15 -38.46
N LEU A 334 -12.85 -11.96 -39.06
CA LEU A 334 -12.71 -13.32 -39.60
C LEU A 334 -11.51 -14.21 -39.19
N ARG A 335 -11.85 -15.38 -38.63
CA ARG A 335 -10.95 -16.49 -38.27
C ARG A 335 -10.22 -17.12 -39.48
N PRO A 336 -8.88 -17.30 -39.45
CA PRO A 336 -8.17 -18.13 -40.43
C PRO A 336 -8.16 -19.62 -40.03
N GLY A 337 -8.47 -20.46 -41.02
CA GLY A 337 -8.67 -21.90 -40.88
C GLY A 337 -7.41 -22.74 -40.79
N LYS A 338 -7.62 -24.01 -40.42
CA LYS A 338 -6.70 -25.12 -40.09
C LYS A 338 -5.44 -25.32 -40.97
N LYS A 339 -5.30 -24.62 -42.10
CA LYS A 339 -4.17 -24.72 -43.04
C LYS A 339 -2.92 -23.99 -42.54
N GLU A 340 -3.07 -22.83 -41.90
CA GLU A 340 -1.97 -22.03 -41.36
C GLU A 340 -1.23 -22.74 -40.20
N ARG A 341 -1.97 -23.49 -39.38
CA ARG A 341 -1.41 -24.31 -38.29
C ARG A 341 -0.54 -25.46 -38.79
N GLN A 342 -0.78 -25.97 -39.99
CA GLN A 342 -0.05 -27.11 -40.54
C GLN A 342 1.28 -26.67 -41.20
N ASP A 343 1.30 -25.49 -41.82
CA ASP A 343 2.49 -24.90 -42.41
C ASP A 343 3.45 -24.34 -41.34
N ASN A 344 2.93 -23.74 -40.27
CA ASN A 344 3.74 -23.34 -39.11
C ASN A 344 4.41 -24.54 -38.41
N ARG A 345 3.76 -25.71 -38.40
CA ARG A 345 4.36 -26.93 -37.82
C ARG A 345 5.50 -27.50 -38.66
N LYS A 346 5.46 -27.34 -39.99
CA LYS A 346 6.54 -27.78 -40.89
C LYS A 346 7.74 -26.83 -40.85
N ASN A 347 7.51 -25.51 -40.74
CA ASN A 347 8.60 -24.54 -40.62
C ASN A 347 9.35 -24.68 -39.29
N ARG A 348 8.64 -24.95 -38.18
CA ARG A 348 9.26 -25.15 -36.86
C ARG A 348 10.21 -26.37 -36.80
N ARG A 349 9.98 -27.41 -37.62
CA ARG A 349 10.88 -28.58 -37.70
C ARG A 349 12.19 -28.31 -38.44
N LYS A 350 12.18 -27.39 -39.42
CA LYS A 350 13.41 -27.01 -40.16
C LYS A 350 14.30 -26.08 -39.33
N GLU A 351 13.69 -25.23 -38.50
CA GLU A 351 14.41 -24.29 -37.64
C GLU A 351 15.15 -25.00 -36.50
N CYS A 352 14.56 -26.04 -35.91
CA CYS A 352 15.18 -26.88 -34.86
C CYS A 352 16.49 -27.55 -35.30
N ALA A 353 16.66 -27.89 -36.58
CA ALA A 353 17.91 -28.50 -37.07
C ALA A 353 19.07 -27.49 -37.11
N SER A 354 18.78 -26.21 -37.33
CA SER A 354 19.78 -25.14 -37.35
C SER A 354 20.10 -24.57 -35.97
N GLN A 355 19.15 -24.67 -35.03
CA GLN A 355 19.27 -24.12 -33.68
C GLN A 355 20.09 -25.02 -32.75
N GLY A 356 20.10 -26.34 -32.98
CA GLY A 356 20.92 -27.31 -32.23
C GLY A 356 22.43 -27.05 -32.29
N GLN A 357 22.92 -26.45 -33.38
CA GLN A 357 24.34 -26.08 -33.52
C GLN A 357 24.68 -24.76 -32.82
N ARG A 358 23.70 -23.86 -32.59
CA ARG A 358 23.90 -22.57 -31.89
C ARG A 358 23.72 -22.70 -30.37
N THR A 359 22.92 -23.65 -29.90
CA THR A 359 22.73 -23.91 -28.45
C THR A 359 23.98 -24.52 -27.80
N CYS A 360 24.74 -25.39 -28.47
CA CYS A 360 25.99 -25.92 -27.93
C CYS A 360 27.05 -24.82 -27.67
N ALA A 361 27.11 -23.78 -28.51
CA ALA A 361 28.02 -22.65 -28.30
C ALA A 361 27.58 -21.72 -27.16
N ARG A 362 26.26 -21.56 -26.93
CA ARG A 362 25.73 -20.71 -25.84
C ARG A 362 25.82 -21.38 -24.47
N ILE A 363 25.63 -22.70 -24.40
CA ILE A 363 25.77 -23.47 -23.15
C ILE A 363 27.21 -23.41 -22.63
N GLY A 364 28.21 -23.46 -23.53
CA GLY A 364 29.61 -23.28 -23.16
C GLY A 364 29.90 -21.91 -22.53
N ASN A 365 29.30 -20.84 -23.06
CA ASN A 365 29.49 -19.49 -22.51
C ASN A 365 28.78 -19.27 -21.17
N CYS A 366 27.57 -19.82 -20.99
CA CYS A 366 26.87 -19.74 -19.69
C CYS A 366 27.59 -20.53 -18.61
N LEU A 367 28.14 -21.71 -18.92
CA LEU A 367 28.94 -22.48 -17.95
C LEU A 367 30.24 -21.76 -17.56
N ILE A 368 30.89 -21.06 -18.50
CA ILE A 368 32.08 -20.26 -18.20
C ILE A 368 31.74 -19.06 -17.29
N GLN A 369 30.59 -18.41 -17.49
CA GLN A 369 30.14 -17.33 -16.59
C GLN A 369 29.74 -17.83 -15.20
N ILE A 370 29.07 -18.99 -15.11
CA ILE A 370 28.73 -19.63 -13.82
C ILE A 370 30.01 -20.01 -13.07
N LEU A 371 31.03 -20.53 -13.76
CA LEU A 371 32.32 -20.85 -13.15
C LEU A 371 33.11 -19.59 -12.75
N ALA A 372 33.03 -18.49 -13.51
CA ALA A 372 33.66 -17.23 -13.14
C ALA A 372 33.04 -16.62 -11.86
N CYS A 373 31.72 -16.71 -11.68
CA CYS A 373 31.04 -16.23 -10.47
C CYS A 373 31.21 -17.15 -9.24
N MET A 374 31.80 -18.35 -9.40
CA MET A 374 32.03 -19.28 -8.29
C MET A 374 33.48 -19.27 -7.76
N PHE A 375 34.40 -18.59 -8.46
CA PHE A 375 35.83 -18.54 -8.10
C PHE A 375 36.39 -17.12 -7.92
N ASP A 376 35.53 -16.09 -7.90
CA ASP A 376 35.79 -14.77 -7.31
C ASP A 376 34.92 -14.62 -6.05
#